data_AF-A0A356EHA9-F1
#
_entry.id   AF-A0A356EHA9-F1
#
_cell.length_a   1.000
_cell.length_b   1.000
_cell.length_c   1.000
_cell.angle_alpha   90.00
_cell.angle_beta   90.00
_cell.angle_gamma   90.00
#
_symmetry.space_group_name_H-M   'P 1'
#
loop_
_entity.id
_entity.type
_entity.pdbx_description
1 polymer ?
#
loop_
_entity_poly.entity_id
_entity_poly.type
_entity_poly.pdbx_seq_one_letter_code
_entity_poly.pdbx_strand_id
1 'polypeptide(L)'
;MPPTAHSFLKNLGFPEILVHHSYDHFDFRRANRRILVIGPMGSGKTEFAARVWRDSQVALRKSPALATLTTTDGADRRQPHFVRFHIDKARFPDYPDDALAYRGGYERCGDNVSNAVDSFSLESILACNPGAGTFIIDEAAFYDERIAYLIRNEADKRGLVFILPTLVLNFRREIFNNTARLLLEQATDVFPLTAYCEHPDCIADSLFTYRYYTVDGLECPALYFDPLIIIGGDRHKADPREPDYCTRCDQHHYLPAKEYTYFTLKPLGESAGRGDLKPLLSELAAIAGNIETSRLHASLRRVQAYSDQSDETMLNALRVPCIAEKAICFLYAEQNLLSADQVRQLCQDLGLDRDYVSRRLADNRRPLELG
;
A
#
# COMPACT_ATOMS: atom_id res chain seq x y z
N MET A 1 -0.97 -16.23 -34.55
CA MET A 1 -1.63 -15.06 -33.94
C MET A 1 -0.74 -14.54 -32.83
N PRO A 2 -0.46 -13.23 -32.75
CA PRO A 2 0.27 -12.68 -31.62
C PRO A 2 -0.51 -12.94 -30.32
N PRO A 3 0.17 -13.22 -29.20
CA PRO A 3 -0.47 -13.37 -27.90
C PRO A 3 -1.28 -12.11 -27.57
N THR A 4 -2.55 -12.28 -27.21
CA THR A 4 -3.39 -11.17 -26.73
C THR A 4 -2.87 -10.68 -25.37
N ALA A 5 -3.15 -9.43 -24.99
CA ALA A 5 -2.85 -8.90 -23.64
C ALA A 5 -3.32 -9.83 -22.50
N HIS A 6 -4.39 -10.60 -22.74
CA HIS A 6 -4.89 -11.64 -21.85
C HIS A 6 -3.90 -12.80 -21.61
N SER A 7 -3.22 -13.27 -22.65
CA SER A 7 -2.19 -14.32 -22.53
C SER A 7 -0.86 -13.81 -21.96
N PHE A 8 -0.60 -12.51 -22.03
CA PHE A 8 0.59 -11.88 -21.47
C PHE A 8 0.61 -11.93 -19.93
N LEU A 9 -0.50 -11.57 -19.26
CA LEU A 9 -0.59 -11.63 -17.80
C LEU A 9 -0.40 -13.06 -17.26
N LYS A 10 -0.92 -14.06 -17.96
CA LYS A 10 -0.74 -15.48 -17.64
C LYS A 10 0.72 -15.92 -17.66
N ASN A 11 1.50 -15.42 -18.62
CA ASN A 11 2.94 -15.70 -18.71
C ASN A 11 3.75 -14.98 -17.63
N LEU A 12 3.21 -13.94 -17.01
CA LEU A 12 3.80 -13.26 -15.85
C LEU A 12 3.42 -13.89 -14.50
N GLY A 13 2.66 -14.99 -14.52
CA GLY A 13 2.20 -15.69 -13.32
C GLY A 13 0.91 -15.16 -12.71
N PHE A 14 0.21 -14.23 -13.38
CA PHE A 14 -1.11 -13.75 -12.96
C PHE A 14 -2.24 -14.61 -13.55
N PRO A 15 -3.39 -14.74 -12.87
CA PRO A 15 -4.54 -15.49 -13.39
C PRO A 15 -5.19 -14.77 -14.58
N GLU A 16 -6.17 -15.44 -15.19
CA GLU A 16 -7.09 -14.77 -16.11
C GLU A 16 -8.02 -13.86 -15.29
N ILE A 17 -7.79 -12.54 -15.39
CA ILE A 17 -8.52 -11.51 -14.66
C ILE A 17 -9.43 -10.75 -15.61
N LEU A 18 -10.68 -10.53 -15.20
CA LEU A 18 -11.58 -9.59 -15.88
C LEU A 18 -11.30 -8.16 -15.41
N VAL A 19 -10.84 -7.30 -16.31
CA VAL A 19 -10.62 -5.87 -16.04
C VAL A 19 -11.88 -5.10 -16.41
N HIS A 20 -12.40 -4.31 -15.47
CA HIS A 20 -13.64 -3.56 -15.62
C HIS A 20 -13.37 -2.05 -15.72
N HIS A 21 -14.06 -1.33 -16.60
CA HIS A 21 -13.91 0.13 -16.77
C HIS A 21 -15.05 0.94 -16.09
N SER A 22 -15.56 0.43 -14.95
CA SER A 22 -16.92 0.63 -14.40
C SER A 22 -17.64 1.97 -14.61
N TYR A 23 -18.96 1.89 -14.84
CA TYR A 23 -19.97 2.80 -14.25
C TYR A 23 -21.36 2.17 -13.95
N ASP A 24 -21.57 0.85 -14.02
CA ASP A 24 -22.88 0.21 -13.76
C ASP A 24 -23.14 -0.15 -12.29
N HIS A 25 -24.40 -0.48 -11.97
CA HIS A 25 -24.80 -1.00 -10.65
C HIS A 25 -24.16 -2.36 -10.37
N PHE A 26 -23.98 -2.70 -9.10
CA PHE A 26 -23.38 -3.97 -8.70
C PHE A 26 -24.28 -5.18 -9.00
N ASP A 27 -23.75 -6.19 -9.70
CA ASP A 27 -24.48 -7.44 -9.99
C ASP A 27 -24.32 -8.48 -8.87
N PHE A 28 -25.30 -8.51 -7.96
CA PHE A 28 -25.38 -9.47 -6.86
C PHE A 28 -25.70 -10.91 -7.26
N ARG A 29 -26.02 -11.20 -8.54
CA ARG A 29 -26.36 -12.56 -8.98
C ARG A 29 -25.12 -13.45 -9.15
N ARG A 30 -23.95 -12.84 -9.38
CA ARG A 30 -22.70 -13.56 -9.63
C ARG A 30 -22.03 -13.96 -8.32
N ALA A 31 -21.98 -15.26 -8.04
CA ALA A 31 -21.27 -15.85 -6.90
C ALA A 31 -19.76 -16.02 -7.17
N ASN A 32 -19.02 -16.43 -6.13
CA ASN A 32 -17.61 -16.85 -6.18
C ASN A 32 -16.65 -15.75 -6.69
N ARG A 33 -16.94 -14.48 -6.39
CA ARG A 33 -16.13 -13.35 -6.89
C ARG A 33 -15.14 -12.87 -5.85
N ARG A 34 -13.94 -12.56 -6.31
CA ARG A 34 -12.86 -11.95 -5.54
C ARG A 34 -12.42 -10.72 -6.32
N ILE A 35 -13.01 -9.61 -5.94
CA ILE A 35 -12.98 -8.35 -6.66
C ILE A 35 -11.91 -7.47 -6.01
N LEU A 36 -10.86 -7.18 -6.76
CA LEU A 36 -9.88 -6.18 -6.36
C LEU A 36 -10.32 -4.81 -6.86
N VAL A 37 -10.41 -3.84 -5.95
CA VAL A 37 -10.61 -2.44 -6.29
C VAL A 37 -9.30 -1.74 -6.02
N ILE A 38 -8.58 -1.41 -7.09
CA ILE A 38 -7.18 -0.96 -7.04
C ILE A 38 -7.07 0.46 -7.52
N GLY A 39 -5.99 1.15 -7.15
CA GLY A 39 -5.73 2.53 -7.55
C GLY A 39 -4.91 3.25 -6.49
N PRO A 40 -4.37 4.44 -6.81
CA PRO A 40 -3.55 5.18 -5.87
C PRO A 40 -4.34 5.67 -4.64
N MET A 41 -3.67 6.14 -3.60
CA MET A 41 -4.34 6.77 -2.46
C MET A 41 -5.20 7.95 -2.97
N GLY A 42 -6.44 8.07 -2.49
CA GLY A 42 -7.36 9.12 -2.95
C GLY A 42 -8.19 8.80 -4.21
N SER A 43 -7.99 7.66 -4.89
CA SER A 43 -8.75 7.29 -6.09
C SER A 43 -10.19 6.82 -5.87
N GLY A 44 -10.75 6.97 -4.67
CA GLY A 44 -12.14 6.55 -4.38
C GLY A 44 -12.36 5.05 -4.18
N LYS A 45 -11.34 4.25 -3.84
CA LYS A 45 -11.50 2.80 -3.59
C LYS A 45 -12.56 2.47 -2.54
N THR A 46 -12.55 3.16 -1.41
CA THR A 46 -13.56 2.97 -0.35
C THR A 46 -14.92 3.58 -0.74
N GLU A 47 -14.95 4.59 -1.60
CA GLU A 47 -16.20 5.13 -2.16
C GLU A 47 -16.88 4.12 -3.11
N PHE A 48 -16.11 3.34 -3.87
CA PHE A 48 -16.64 2.21 -4.63
C PHE A 48 -17.36 1.22 -3.70
N ALA A 49 -16.77 0.90 -2.54
CA ALA A 49 -17.40 0.06 -1.54
C ALA A 49 -18.71 0.67 -0.98
N ALA A 50 -18.71 1.98 -0.70
CA ALA A 50 -19.91 2.71 -0.30
C ALA A 50 -21.01 2.65 -1.38
N ARG A 51 -20.65 2.70 -2.66
CA ARG A 51 -21.61 2.52 -3.75
C ARG A 51 -22.23 1.11 -3.74
N VAL A 52 -21.43 0.06 -3.57
CA VAL A 52 -21.95 -1.31 -3.47
C VAL A 52 -22.89 -1.45 -2.28
N TRP A 53 -22.55 -0.82 -1.15
CA TRP A 53 -23.46 -0.72 -0.01
C TRP A 53 -24.80 -0.09 -0.39
N ARG A 54 -24.82 1.06 -1.08
CA ARG A 54 -26.05 1.72 -1.53
C ARG A 54 -26.87 0.86 -2.51
N ASP A 55 -26.21 0.22 -3.47
CA ASP A 55 -26.87 -0.69 -4.42
C ASP A 55 -27.54 -1.87 -3.70
N SER A 56 -26.91 -2.37 -2.62
CA SER A 56 -27.47 -3.44 -1.79
C SER A 56 -28.79 -3.03 -1.12
N GLN A 57 -28.91 -1.78 -0.66
CA GLN A 57 -30.13 -1.27 -0.03
C GLN A 57 -31.30 -1.23 -1.02
N VAL A 58 -31.03 -0.97 -2.31
CA VAL A 58 -32.03 -1.04 -3.36
C VAL A 58 -32.38 -2.50 -3.69
N ALA A 59 -31.38 -3.38 -3.74
CA ALA A 59 -31.56 -4.80 -4.05
C ALA A 59 -32.32 -5.57 -2.96
N LEU A 60 -32.15 -5.21 -1.68
CA LEU A 60 -32.84 -5.82 -0.55
C LEU A 60 -34.35 -5.51 -0.53
N ARG A 61 -34.77 -4.36 -1.09
CA ARG A 61 -36.19 -4.00 -1.23
C ARG A 61 -36.92 -4.78 -2.32
N LYS A 62 -36.20 -5.61 -3.09
CA LYS A 62 -36.79 -6.41 -4.16
C LYS A 62 -37.46 -7.66 -3.62
N SER A 63 -38.28 -8.29 -4.46
CA SER A 63 -39.10 -9.44 -4.07
C SER A 63 -38.27 -10.64 -3.61
N PRO A 64 -38.87 -11.57 -2.82
CA PRO A 64 -38.20 -12.81 -2.41
C PRO A 64 -37.70 -13.67 -3.58
N ALA A 65 -38.33 -13.58 -4.75
CA ALA A 65 -37.88 -14.28 -5.96
C ALA A 65 -36.50 -13.81 -6.44
N LEU A 66 -36.08 -12.58 -6.12
CA LEU A 66 -34.72 -12.13 -6.39
C LEU A 66 -33.74 -12.63 -5.32
N ALA A 67 -34.18 -12.84 -4.08
CA ALA A 67 -33.35 -13.42 -3.02
C ALA A 67 -32.83 -14.82 -3.43
N THR A 68 -33.68 -15.64 -4.04
CA THR A 68 -33.27 -16.98 -4.50
C THR A 68 -32.19 -16.97 -5.57
N LEU A 69 -32.03 -15.86 -6.31
CA LEU A 69 -30.97 -15.70 -7.32
C LEU A 69 -29.66 -15.16 -6.73
N THR A 70 -29.72 -14.54 -5.55
CA THR A 70 -28.58 -13.88 -4.90
C THR A 70 -28.10 -14.60 -3.65
N THR A 71 -28.76 -15.68 -3.24
CA THR A 71 -28.39 -16.48 -2.07
C THR A 71 -27.75 -17.81 -2.47
N THR A 72 -26.68 -18.17 -1.77
CA THR A 72 -26.05 -19.51 -1.84
C THR A 72 -25.79 -19.97 -0.42
N ASP A 73 -26.23 -21.19 -0.07
CA ASP A 73 -26.06 -21.79 1.26
C ASP A 73 -26.38 -20.86 2.44
N GLY A 74 -27.49 -20.11 2.31
CA GLY A 74 -27.95 -19.17 3.33
C GLY A 74 -27.27 -17.79 3.33
N ALA A 75 -26.19 -17.61 2.56
CA ALA A 75 -25.50 -16.34 2.42
C ALA A 75 -26.10 -15.51 1.27
N ASP A 76 -26.74 -14.38 1.58
CA ASP A 76 -27.34 -13.48 0.59
C ASP A 76 -26.34 -12.39 0.17
N ARG A 77 -25.93 -12.39 -1.09
CA ARG A 77 -24.95 -11.42 -1.63
C ARG A 77 -25.43 -9.98 -1.54
N ARG A 78 -26.73 -9.74 -1.39
CA ARG A 78 -27.29 -8.40 -1.16
C ARG A 78 -27.14 -7.91 0.27
N GLN A 79 -26.66 -8.75 1.20
CA GLN A 79 -26.32 -8.39 2.57
C GLN A 79 -24.81 -8.22 2.69
N PRO A 80 -24.28 -7.01 2.44
CA PRO A 80 -22.88 -6.72 2.62
C PRO A 80 -22.50 -6.62 4.09
N HIS A 81 -21.29 -7.07 4.41
CA HIS A 81 -20.65 -6.88 5.71
C HIS A 81 -19.30 -6.19 5.50
N PHE A 82 -19.07 -5.07 6.18
CA PHE A 82 -17.84 -4.30 6.07
C PHE A 82 -16.86 -4.70 7.18
N VAL A 83 -15.63 -5.01 6.80
CA VAL A 83 -14.55 -5.37 7.72
C VAL A 83 -13.46 -4.32 7.62
N ARG A 84 -13.34 -3.52 8.69
CA ARG A 84 -12.29 -2.50 8.83
C ARG A 84 -11.01 -3.14 9.37
N PHE A 85 -9.89 -2.79 8.76
CA PHE A 85 -8.58 -3.13 9.31
C PHE A 85 -8.21 -2.20 10.48
N HIS A 86 -7.69 -2.76 11.56
CA HIS A 86 -7.49 -2.06 12.83
C HIS A 86 -6.63 -0.78 12.74
N ILE A 87 -5.66 -0.72 11.83
CA ILE A 87 -4.75 0.42 11.68
C ILE A 87 -5.48 1.70 11.19
N ASP A 88 -6.65 1.57 10.57
CA ASP A 88 -7.36 2.71 9.95
C ASP A 88 -8.27 3.50 10.91
N LYS A 89 -8.39 3.09 12.20
CA LYS A 89 -9.27 3.77 13.17
C LYS A 89 -8.94 5.24 13.40
N ALA A 90 -7.68 5.64 13.22
CA ALA A 90 -7.25 7.03 13.47
C ALA A 90 -7.55 7.98 12.30
N ARG A 91 -7.95 7.48 11.12
CA ARG A 91 -8.09 8.29 9.91
C ARG A 91 -9.30 9.22 9.97
N PHE A 92 -10.43 8.69 10.43
CA PHE A 92 -11.71 9.40 10.52
C PHE A 92 -12.23 9.41 11.97
N PRO A 93 -11.58 10.16 12.88
CA PRO A 93 -11.93 10.13 14.31
C PRO A 93 -13.33 10.68 14.61
N ASP A 94 -13.85 11.55 13.72
CA ASP A 94 -15.16 12.18 13.88
C ASP A 94 -16.30 11.33 13.28
N TYR A 95 -15.99 10.21 12.63
CA TYR A 95 -17.00 9.37 12.01
C TYR A 95 -17.53 8.33 13.00
N PRO A 96 -18.82 7.93 12.90
CA PRO A 96 -19.38 6.89 13.75
C PRO A 96 -18.64 5.55 13.66
N ASP A 97 -18.61 4.79 14.75
CA ASP A 97 -17.98 3.46 14.79
C ASP A 97 -18.59 2.47 13.79
N ASP A 98 -19.89 2.62 13.50
CA ASP A 98 -20.65 1.80 12.54
C ASP A 98 -20.59 2.33 11.10
N ALA A 99 -19.70 3.27 10.81
CA ALA A 99 -19.60 3.90 9.50
C ALA A 99 -18.63 3.17 8.58
N LEU A 100 -18.99 2.96 7.31
CA LEU A 100 -18.04 2.78 6.21
C LEU A 100 -17.60 4.19 5.79
N ALA A 101 -16.36 4.55 6.14
CA ALA A 101 -15.80 5.89 6.01
C ALA A 101 -15.06 6.07 4.69
N TYR A 102 -15.27 7.19 3.99
CA TYR A 102 -14.48 7.57 2.82
C TYR A 102 -14.25 9.09 2.78
N ARG A 103 -13.37 9.56 1.89
CA ARG A 103 -13.13 10.99 1.74
C ARG A 103 -14.41 11.66 1.23
N GLY A 104 -14.92 12.66 1.96
CA GLY A 104 -16.12 13.40 1.60
C GLY A 104 -17.45 12.83 2.14
N GLY A 105 -17.45 11.69 2.83
CA GLY A 105 -18.67 11.16 3.45
C GLY A 105 -18.52 9.79 4.09
N TYR A 106 -19.64 9.23 4.55
CA TYR A 106 -19.71 7.88 5.08
C TYR A 106 -21.08 7.25 4.86
N GLU A 107 -21.14 5.93 4.92
CA GLU A 107 -22.40 5.16 5.00
C GLU A 107 -22.52 4.55 6.40
N ARG A 108 -23.70 4.62 7.02
CA ARG A 108 -23.94 3.87 8.28
C ARG A 108 -24.34 2.45 7.96
N CYS A 109 -23.56 1.52 8.47
CA CYS A 109 -23.72 0.10 8.20
C CYS A 109 -24.38 -0.66 9.37
N GLY A 110 -24.61 0.01 10.51
CA GLY A 110 -25.19 -0.59 11.70
C GLY A 110 -24.36 -1.79 12.18
N ASP A 111 -25.02 -2.90 12.46
CA ASP A 111 -24.37 -4.13 12.96
C ASP A 111 -23.53 -4.86 11.89
N ASN A 112 -23.62 -4.47 10.62
CA ASN A 112 -22.88 -5.10 9.52
C ASN A 112 -21.46 -4.52 9.35
N VAL A 113 -20.82 -4.13 10.45
CA VAL A 113 -19.44 -3.66 10.51
C VAL A 113 -18.68 -4.46 11.55
N SER A 114 -17.46 -4.85 11.23
CA SER A 114 -16.56 -5.48 12.19
C SER A 114 -15.14 -4.97 12.01
N ASN A 115 -14.31 -5.20 13.01
CA ASN A 115 -12.89 -4.86 12.97
C ASN A 115 -12.08 -6.16 12.99
N ALA A 116 -11.10 -6.28 12.10
CA ALA A 116 -10.15 -7.38 12.10
C ALA A 116 -8.71 -6.84 12.20
N VAL A 117 -7.87 -7.61 12.90
CA VAL A 117 -6.44 -7.32 13.09
C VAL A 117 -5.56 -8.20 12.20
N ASP A 118 -6.08 -9.34 11.77
CA ASP A 118 -5.38 -10.39 11.02
C ASP A 118 -6.37 -11.31 10.29
N SER A 119 -5.86 -12.31 9.56
CA SER A 119 -6.71 -13.25 8.83
C SER A 119 -7.54 -14.19 9.74
N PHE A 120 -7.15 -14.40 11.00
CA PHE A 120 -7.85 -15.28 11.95
C PHE A 120 -9.09 -14.61 12.55
N SER A 121 -8.95 -13.33 12.90
CA SER A 121 -10.08 -12.48 13.30
C SER A 121 -11.07 -12.30 12.14
N LEU A 122 -10.59 -12.15 10.90
CA LEU A 122 -11.45 -12.16 9.72
C LEU A 122 -12.24 -13.48 9.60
N GLU A 123 -11.58 -14.64 9.69
CA GLU A 123 -12.27 -15.95 9.63
C GLU A 123 -13.36 -16.07 10.69
N SER A 124 -13.09 -15.60 11.92
CA SER A 124 -14.07 -15.57 13.00
C SER A 124 -15.28 -14.69 12.65
N ILE A 125 -15.05 -13.52 12.04
CA ILE A 125 -16.13 -12.63 11.57
C ILE A 125 -16.98 -13.32 10.49
N LEU A 126 -16.36 -14.03 9.54
CA LEU A 126 -17.08 -14.77 8.51
C LEU A 126 -18.00 -15.85 9.11
N ALA A 127 -17.56 -16.50 10.18
CA ALA A 127 -18.34 -17.52 10.89
C ALA A 127 -19.48 -16.91 11.71
N CYS A 128 -19.27 -15.75 12.34
CA CYS A 128 -20.30 -15.05 13.12
C CYS A 128 -21.38 -14.38 12.25
N ASN A 129 -21.12 -14.16 10.96
CA ASN A 129 -22.04 -13.51 10.04
C ASN A 129 -22.43 -14.43 8.88
N PRO A 130 -23.10 -15.58 9.14
CA PRO A 130 -23.34 -16.60 8.13
C PRO A 130 -24.30 -16.16 7.01
N GLY A 131 -25.19 -15.20 7.30
CA GLY A 131 -26.17 -14.67 6.35
C GLY A 131 -25.60 -13.64 5.36
N ALA A 132 -24.45 -13.04 5.65
CA ALA A 132 -23.80 -12.09 4.77
C ALA A 132 -23.18 -12.82 3.57
N GLY A 133 -23.57 -12.43 2.35
CA GLY A 133 -23.04 -13.00 1.12
C GLY A 133 -21.97 -12.17 0.43
N THR A 134 -21.80 -10.90 0.84
CA THR A 134 -20.77 -10.01 0.31
C THR A 134 -19.93 -9.47 1.48
N PHE A 135 -18.61 -9.62 1.42
CA PHE A 135 -17.69 -9.07 2.41
C PHE A 135 -16.82 -8.02 1.76
N ILE A 136 -16.84 -6.82 2.32
CA ILE A 136 -15.98 -5.71 1.90
C ILE A 136 -14.85 -5.63 2.92
N ILE A 137 -13.62 -5.96 2.52
CA ILE A 137 -12.47 -6.00 3.42
C ILE A 137 -11.53 -4.88 3.01
N ASP A 138 -11.47 -3.84 3.84
CA ASP A 138 -10.65 -2.67 3.56
C ASP A 138 -9.16 -2.95 3.82
N GLU A 139 -8.30 -2.31 3.03
CA GLU A 139 -6.84 -2.39 3.15
C GLU A 139 -6.32 -3.84 3.21
N ALA A 140 -6.90 -4.73 2.39
CA ALA A 140 -6.64 -6.17 2.41
C ALA A 140 -5.16 -6.56 2.24
N ALA A 141 -4.34 -5.74 1.56
CA ALA A 141 -2.91 -5.98 1.42
C ALA A 141 -2.14 -5.89 2.75
N PHE A 142 -2.70 -5.29 3.80
CA PHE A 142 -2.07 -5.25 5.12
C PHE A 142 -2.31 -6.51 5.94
N TYR A 143 -3.18 -7.43 5.52
CA TYR A 143 -3.30 -8.72 6.20
C TYR A 143 -2.10 -9.62 5.91
N ASP A 144 -1.95 -10.68 6.70
CA ASP A 144 -1.03 -11.77 6.40
C ASP A 144 -1.48 -12.55 5.15
N GLU A 145 -0.54 -13.25 4.51
CA GLU A 145 -0.71 -13.94 3.22
C GLU A 145 -1.88 -14.94 3.21
N ARG A 146 -2.25 -15.49 4.37
CA ARG A 146 -3.34 -16.46 4.53
C ARG A 146 -4.67 -15.91 4.03
N ILE A 147 -4.90 -14.59 4.11
CA ILE A 147 -6.15 -13.97 3.68
C ILE A 147 -6.53 -14.35 2.25
N ALA A 148 -5.56 -14.42 1.33
CA ALA A 148 -5.80 -14.71 -0.08
C ALA A 148 -6.42 -16.10 -0.28
N TYR A 149 -5.99 -17.08 0.52
CA TYR A 149 -6.52 -18.45 0.47
C TYR A 149 -7.80 -18.60 1.27
N LEU A 150 -7.95 -17.88 2.39
CA LEU A 150 -9.20 -17.86 3.16
C LEU A 150 -10.36 -17.36 2.29
N ILE A 151 -10.21 -16.18 1.67
CA ILE A 151 -11.28 -15.61 0.83
C ILE A 151 -11.56 -16.48 -0.40
N ARG A 152 -10.55 -17.12 -0.97
CA ARG A 152 -10.73 -18.06 -2.08
C ARG A 152 -11.59 -19.25 -1.65
N ASN A 153 -11.21 -19.90 -0.56
CA ASN A 153 -11.93 -21.07 -0.06
C ASN A 153 -13.38 -20.72 0.31
N GLU A 154 -13.59 -19.59 0.99
CA GLU A 154 -14.92 -19.14 1.40
C GLU A 154 -15.79 -18.72 0.21
N ALA A 155 -15.21 -18.07 -0.79
CA ALA A 155 -15.90 -17.76 -2.04
C ALA A 155 -16.34 -19.05 -2.75
N ASP A 156 -15.41 -19.99 -2.97
CA ASP A 156 -15.67 -21.22 -3.71
C ASP A 156 -16.65 -22.15 -2.99
N LYS A 157 -16.60 -22.22 -1.65
CA LYS A 157 -17.46 -23.11 -0.85
C LYS A 157 -18.87 -22.57 -0.65
N ARG A 158 -19.01 -21.27 -0.35
CA ARG A 158 -20.28 -20.69 0.12
C ARG A 158 -20.92 -19.73 -0.87
N GLY A 159 -20.32 -19.52 -2.05
CA GLY A 159 -20.88 -18.58 -3.01
C GLY A 159 -20.60 -17.12 -2.67
N LEU A 160 -19.67 -16.84 -1.75
CA LEU A 160 -19.41 -15.50 -1.23
C LEU A 160 -18.75 -14.61 -2.28
N VAL A 161 -18.97 -13.31 -2.11
CA VAL A 161 -18.32 -12.26 -2.87
C VAL A 161 -17.43 -11.44 -1.95
N PHE A 162 -16.16 -11.31 -2.31
CA PHE A 162 -15.21 -10.47 -1.60
C PHE A 162 -14.88 -9.25 -2.44
N ILE A 163 -14.97 -8.06 -1.85
CA ILE A 163 -14.56 -6.80 -2.44
C ILE A 163 -13.40 -6.28 -1.60
N LEU A 164 -12.27 -6.05 -2.23
CA LEU A 164 -11.00 -5.72 -1.57
C LEU A 164 -10.49 -4.39 -2.10
N PRO A 165 -10.98 -3.26 -1.55
CA PRO A 165 -10.33 -1.96 -1.71
C PRO A 165 -8.93 -2.04 -1.12
N THR A 166 -7.89 -1.92 -1.94
CA THR A 166 -6.52 -2.04 -1.43
C THR A 166 -5.50 -1.34 -2.33
N LEU A 167 -4.38 -0.93 -1.77
CA LEU A 167 -3.19 -0.60 -2.54
C LEU A 167 -2.55 -1.89 -3.07
N VAL A 168 -2.32 -1.94 -4.37
CA VAL A 168 -1.56 -3.01 -5.04
C VAL A 168 -0.14 -2.58 -5.35
N LEU A 169 0.07 -1.29 -5.61
CA LEU A 169 1.39 -0.71 -5.82
C LEU A 169 1.80 0.12 -4.61
N ASN A 170 3.08 0.06 -4.25
CA ASN A 170 3.70 0.97 -3.28
C ASN A 170 4.18 2.27 -3.95
N PHE A 171 4.76 3.17 -3.16
CA PHE A 171 5.27 4.45 -3.66
C PHE A 171 6.43 4.30 -4.66
N ARG A 172 7.08 3.14 -4.71
CA ARG A 172 8.16 2.80 -5.67
C ARG A 172 7.62 2.31 -7.02
N ARG A 173 6.30 2.25 -7.18
CA ARG A 173 5.58 1.64 -8.31
C ARG A 173 5.83 0.12 -8.43
N GLU A 174 6.14 -0.53 -7.33
CA GLU A 174 6.31 -1.98 -7.23
C GLU A 174 5.09 -2.60 -6.55
N ILE A 175 4.89 -3.92 -6.71
CA ILE A 175 3.86 -4.64 -5.97
C ILE A 175 4.07 -4.41 -4.47
N PHE A 176 2.99 -4.02 -3.78
CA PHE A 176 3.05 -3.46 -2.43
C PHE A 176 3.73 -4.41 -1.44
N ASN A 177 3.32 -5.68 -1.43
CA ASN A 177 3.91 -6.77 -0.65
C ASN A 177 3.46 -8.14 -1.20
N ASN A 178 3.89 -9.22 -0.54
CA ASN A 178 3.49 -10.59 -0.91
C ASN A 178 1.98 -10.82 -0.82
N THR A 179 1.30 -10.25 0.19
CA THR A 179 -0.16 -10.34 0.31
C THR A 179 -0.85 -9.73 -0.91
N ALA A 180 -0.47 -8.53 -1.34
CA ALA A 180 -1.02 -7.89 -2.55
C ALA A 180 -0.81 -8.74 -3.81
N ARG A 181 0.36 -9.38 -3.94
CA ARG A 181 0.64 -10.33 -5.02
C ARG A 181 -0.32 -11.53 -4.98
N LEU A 182 -0.46 -12.18 -3.83
CA LEU A 182 -1.35 -13.34 -3.69
C LEU A 182 -2.82 -12.96 -3.92
N LEU A 183 -3.23 -11.77 -3.47
CA LEU A 183 -4.56 -11.23 -3.76
C LEU A 183 -4.81 -11.07 -5.26
N LEU A 184 -3.84 -10.53 -6.02
CA LEU A 184 -3.88 -10.51 -7.49
C LEU A 184 -3.95 -11.91 -8.08
N GLU A 185 -3.19 -12.86 -7.53
CA GLU A 185 -3.17 -14.25 -8.01
C GLU A 185 -4.49 -14.99 -7.79
N GLN A 186 -5.28 -14.58 -6.79
CA GLN A 186 -6.59 -15.18 -6.49
C GLN A 186 -7.78 -14.35 -7.01
N ALA A 187 -7.54 -13.15 -7.57
CA ALA A 187 -8.60 -12.28 -8.04
C ALA A 187 -9.35 -12.88 -9.25
N THR A 188 -10.67 -12.67 -9.27
CA THR A 188 -11.51 -12.97 -10.46
C THR A 188 -11.77 -11.72 -11.28
N ASP A 189 -11.79 -10.56 -10.62
CA ASP A 189 -12.16 -9.29 -11.20
C ASP A 189 -11.24 -8.19 -10.63
N VAL A 190 -10.85 -7.24 -11.49
CA VAL A 190 -10.11 -6.04 -11.10
C VAL A 190 -10.86 -4.81 -11.60
N PHE A 191 -11.09 -3.87 -10.69
CA PHE A 191 -11.60 -2.52 -10.95
C PHE A 191 -10.46 -1.53 -10.70
N PRO A 192 -9.73 -1.12 -11.74
CA PRO A 192 -8.72 -0.07 -11.63
C PRO A 192 -9.40 1.29 -11.59
N LEU A 193 -9.13 2.02 -10.50
CA LEU A 193 -9.51 3.42 -10.33
C LEU A 193 -8.29 4.30 -10.53
N THR A 194 -8.50 5.42 -11.20
CA THR A 194 -7.49 6.48 -11.38
C THR A 194 -7.81 7.67 -10.48
N ALA A 195 -6.84 8.54 -10.30
CA ALA A 195 -7.03 9.87 -9.73
C ALA A 195 -6.41 10.91 -10.66
N TYR A 196 -6.71 12.19 -10.50
CA TYR A 196 -5.94 13.22 -11.18
C TYR A 196 -4.51 13.29 -10.63
N CYS A 197 -3.54 13.57 -11.49
CA CYS A 197 -2.24 14.03 -11.03
C CYS A 197 -2.42 15.33 -10.24
N GLU A 198 -2.02 15.34 -8.97
CA GLU A 198 -2.15 16.52 -8.10
C GLU A 198 -1.02 17.54 -8.33
N HIS A 199 -0.21 17.40 -9.39
CA HIS A 199 0.81 18.40 -9.72
C HIS A 199 0.08 19.66 -10.21
N PRO A 200 0.37 20.86 -9.70
CA PRO A 200 -0.42 22.07 -9.98
C PRO A 200 -0.66 22.34 -11.47
N ASP A 201 0.33 22.02 -12.30
CA ASP A 201 0.31 22.25 -13.75
C ASP A 201 -0.06 20.99 -14.57
N CYS A 202 -0.72 19.98 -13.97
CA CYS A 202 -1.05 18.72 -14.63
C CYS A 202 -2.52 18.32 -14.43
N ILE A 203 -3.13 17.72 -15.46
CA ILE A 203 -4.49 17.15 -15.41
C ILE A 203 -4.54 15.69 -15.88
N ALA A 204 -3.37 15.06 -16.05
CA ALA A 204 -3.29 13.68 -16.51
C ALA A 204 -3.80 12.70 -15.44
N ASP A 205 -4.23 11.52 -15.88
CA ASP A 205 -4.52 10.42 -14.96
C ASP A 205 -3.26 10.00 -14.20
N SER A 206 -3.45 9.67 -12.92
CA SER A 206 -2.48 9.07 -12.04
C SER A 206 -2.91 7.66 -11.67
N LEU A 207 -1.93 6.75 -11.75
CA LEU A 207 -2.05 5.36 -11.29
C LEU A 207 -1.24 5.12 -10.01
N PHE A 208 -0.53 6.13 -9.52
CA PHE A 208 0.51 5.96 -8.53
C PHE A 208 0.32 6.87 -7.32
N THR A 209 0.54 6.27 -6.15
CA THR A 209 0.71 7.01 -4.91
C THR A 209 2.14 7.53 -4.88
N TYR A 210 2.30 8.84 -4.90
CA TYR A 210 3.58 9.51 -4.74
C TYR A 210 3.79 9.87 -3.27
N ARG A 211 4.99 9.58 -2.76
CA ARG A 211 5.40 9.92 -1.40
C ARG A 211 6.42 11.05 -1.46
N TYR A 212 6.17 12.08 -0.67
CA TYR A 212 7.06 13.22 -0.54
C TYR A 212 7.12 13.73 0.89
N TYR A 213 8.03 14.64 1.13
CA TYR A 213 8.21 15.39 2.37
C TYR A 213 8.19 16.86 2.02
N THR A 214 7.81 17.70 2.97
CA THR A 214 7.92 19.16 2.83
C THR A 214 9.06 19.65 3.72
N VAL A 215 10.11 20.22 3.11
CA VAL A 215 11.26 20.79 3.83
C VAL A 215 11.46 22.22 3.37
N ASP A 216 11.40 23.19 4.30
CA ASP A 216 11.52 24.62 4.01
C ASP A 216 10.57 25.11 2.89
N GLY A 217 9.36 24.53 2.82
CA GLY A 217 8.35 24.85 1.80
C GLY A 217 8.62 24.23 0.42
N LEU A 218 9.65 23.38 0.28
CA LEU A 218 9.96 22.66 -0.94
C LEU A 218 9.43 21.23 -0.87
N GLU A 219 8.88 20.76 -2.00
CA GLU A 219 8.56 19.35 -2.21
C GLU A 219 9.85 18.54 -2.36
N CYS A 220 10.00 17.55 -1.50
CA CYS A 220 11.14 16.64 -1.46
C CYS A 220 10.64 15.20 -1.69
N PRO A 221 10.87 14.59 -2.87
CA PRO A 221 10.49 13.19 -3.10
C PRO A 221 11.11 12.26 -2.07
N ALA A 222 10.37 11.23 -1.65
CA ALA A 222 10.94 10.15 -0.87
C ALA A 222 12.04 9.43 -1.66
N LEU A 223 13.17 9.16 -1.00
CA LEU A 223 14.23 8.32 -1.56
C LEU A 223 13.69 6.92 -1.85
N TYR A 224 14.22 6.26 -2.88
CA TYR A 224 13.76 4.93 -3.26
C TYR A 224 13.83 3.94 -2.10
N PHE A 225 14.86 4.02 -1.25
CA PHE A 225 15.03 3.17 -0.07
C PHE A 225 14.33 3.71 1.20
N ASP A 226 13.43 4.67 1.09
CA ASP A 226 12.61 5.11 2.23
C ASP A 226 11.73 3.95 2.74
N PRO A 227 11.52 3.77 4.06
CA PRO A 227 10.83 2.61 4.61
C PRO A 227 9.47 2.36 3.96
N LEU A 228 9.21 1.14 3.52
CA LEU A 228 8.02 0.81 2.74
C LEU A 228 6.72 1.23 3.43
N ILE A 229 6.54 0.86 4.70
CA ILE A 229 5.37 1.22 5.50
C ILE A 229 5.74 2.37 6.44
N ILE A 230 4.97 3.45 6.37
CA ILE A 230 5.00 4.59 7.31
C ILE A 230 3.55 4.92 7.64
N ILE A 231 3.16 4.73 8.90
CA ILE A 231 1.78 4.93 9.33
C ILE A 231 1.49 6.44 9.51
N GLY A 232 0.35 6.90 9.01
CA GLY A 232 -0.18 8.24 9.27
C GLY A 232 -0.09 9.25 8.12
N GLY A 233 -0.23 8.83 6.86
CA GLY A 233 -0.04 9.67 5.67
C GLY A 233 -1.24 10.45 5.13
N ASP A 234 -2.42 10.37 5.75
CA ASP A 234 -3.65 10.97 5.18
C ASP A 234 -3.90 12.43 5.57
N ARG A 235 -3.04 13.03 6.40
CA ARG A 235 -3.13 14.43 6.78
C ARG A 235 -1.81 15.10 6.43
N HIS A 236 -1.90 16.33 5.89
CA HIS A 236 -0.73 17.14 5.61
C HIS A 236 0.09 17.30 6.89
N LYS A 237 1.37 16.92 6.84
CA LYS A 237 2.28 17.04 7.98
C LYS A 237 3.29 18.15 7.74
N ALA A 238 3.46 18.98 8.76
CA ALA A 238 4.52 20.00 8.76
C ALA A 238 5.88 19.44 9.20
N ASP A 239 5.91 18.23 9.78
CA ASP A 239 7.14 17.58 10.26
C ASP A 239 7.89 16.93 9.08
N PRO A 240 9.12 17.37 8.75
CA PRO A 240 9.89 16.82 7.64
C PRO A 240 10.37 15.36 7.86
N ARG A 241 10.15 14.78 9.05
CA ARG A 241 10.41 13.35 9.34
C ARG A 241 9.26 12.44 8.95
N GLU A 242 8.12 13.01 8.62
CA GLU A 242 6.91 12.27 8.31
C GLU A 242 6.46 12.62 6.88
N PRO A 243 6.23 11.63 6.01
CA PRO A 243 5.87 11.91 4.64
C PRO A 243 4.40 12.28 4.48
N ASP A 244 4.13 13.03 3.43
CA ASP A 244 2.84 13.22 2.80
C ASP A 244 2.68 12.29 1.60
N TYR A 245 1.42 12.10 1.18
CA TYR A 245 1.06 11.26 0.05
C TYR A 245 0.07 11.98 -0.85
N CYS A 246 0.33 11.97 -2.15
CA CYS A 246 -0.58 12.49 -3.17
C CYS A 246 -0.55 11.59 -4.41
N THR A 247 -1.32 11.93 -5.44
CA THR A 247 -1.31 11.21 -6.72
C THR A 247 -0.50 11.93 -7.78
N ARG A 248 0.33 11.20 -8.52
CA ARG A 248 1.16 11.73 -9.61
C ARG A 248 1.10 10.84 -10.85
N CYS A 249 1.12 11.44 -12.05
CA CYS A 249 1.25 10.70 -13.30
C CYS A 249 2.70 10.24 -13.51
N ASP A 250 2.98 9.51 -14.59
CA ASP A 250 4.32 9.00 -14.90
C ASP A 250 5.41 10.08 -14.91
N GLN A 251 5.08 11.26 -15.42
CA GLN A 251 6.00 12.39 -15.56
C GLN A 251 6.36 13.03 -14.21
N HIS A 252 5.40 13.15 -13.29
CA HIS A 252 5.57 13.89 -12.04
C HIS A 252 5.81 12.98 -10.83
N HIS A 253 5.96 11.67 -11.04
CA HIS A 253 6.27 10.73 -9.96
C HIS A 253 7.75 10.39 -9.97
N TYR A 254 8.49 11.11 -9.14
CA TYR A 254 9.93 10.99 -8.96
C TYR A 254 10.33 9.79 -8.08
N LEU A 255 11.41 9.11 -8.45
CA LEU A 255 11.99 7.98 -7.70
C LEU A 255 13.51 8.16 -7.51
N PRO A 256 13.94 9.17 -6.73
CA PRO A 256 15.35 9.45 -6.53
C PRO A 256 16.07 8.28 -5.87
N ALA A 257 17.32 8.10 -6.26
CA ALA A 257 18.24 7.09 -5.72
C ALA A 257 17.85 5.63 -6.01
N LYS A 258 16.99 5.37 -7.01
CA LYS A 258 16.70 3.99 -7.46
C LYS A 258 17.97 3.26 -7.90
N GLU A 259 18.78 3.86 -8.77
CA GLU A 259 20.06 3.26 -9.20
C GLU A 259 21.05 3.10 -8.04
N TYR A 260 21.21 4.14 -7.21
CA TYR A 260 22.03 4.10 -6.01
C TYR A 260 21.65 2.92 -5.10
N THR A 261 20.35 2.67 -4.93
CA THR A 261 19.85 1.59 -4.07
C THR A 261 20.40 0.24 -4.50
N TYR A 262 20.37 -0.07 -5.80
CA TYR A 262 20.78 -1.38 -6.31
C TYR A 262 22.27 -1.49 -6.63
N PHE A 263 22.92 -0.40 -7.05
CA PHE A 263 24.35 -0.43 -7.40
C PHE A 263 25.28 -0.09 -6.23
N THR A 264 24.77 0.50 -5.14
CA THR A 264 25.58 0.92 -4.00
C THR A 264 25.01 0.43 -2.67
N LEU A 265 23.83 0.90 -2.26
CA LEU A 265 23.33 0.63 -0.90
C LEU A 265 23.16 -0.87 -0.62
N LYS A 266 22.46 -1.58 -1.51
CA LYS A 266 22.22 -3.02 -1.36
C LYS A 266 23.54 -3.83 -1.38
N PRO A 267 24.47 -3.65 -2.34
CA PRO A 267 25.79 -4.29 -2.28
C PRO A 267 26.59 -4.02 -0.99
N LEU A 268 26.51 -2.80 -0.45
CA LEU A 268 27.14 -2.47 0.84
C LEU A 268 26.49 -3.25 1.99
N GLY A 269 25.15 -3.36 2.00
CA GLY A 269 24.40 -4.20 2.93
C GLY A 269 24.75 -5.68 2.82
N GLU A 270 24.90 -6.22 1.61
CA GLU A 270 25.33 -7.61 1.39
C GLU A 270 26.75 -7.86 1.90
N SER A 271 27.66 -6.90 1.75
CA SER A 271 29.02 -6.98 2.32
C SER A 271 28.98 -6.97 3.85
N ALA A 272 28.16 -6.09 4.43
CA ALA A 272 27.93 -6.04 5.87
C ALA A 272 27.34 -7.36 6.41
N GLY A 273 26.36 -7.95 5.73
CA GLY A 273 25.79 -9.25 6.08
C GLY A 273 26.82 -10.40 6.04
N ARG A 274 27.89 -10.27 5.26
CA ARG A 274 29.05 -11.19 5.24
C ARG A 274 30.13 -10.86 6.30
N GLY A 275 29.92 -9.84 7.12
CA GLY A 275 30.81 -9.42 8.21
C GLY A 275 31.69 -8.22 7.88
N ASP A 276 31.70 -7.72 6.64
CA ASP A 276 32.46 -6.52 6.27
C ASP A 276 31.60 -5.26 6.38
N LEU A 277 31.45 -4.76 7.61
CA LEU A 277 30.60 -3.61 7.93
C LEU A 277 31.22 -2.26 7.53
N LYS A 278 32.56 -2.17 7.39
CA LYS A 278 33.28 -0.89 7.25
C LYS A 278 32.84 -0.06 6.03
N PRO A 279 32.63 -0.64 4.83
CA PRO A 279 32.20 0.14 3.68
C PRO A 279 30.80 0.75 3.87
N LEU A 280 29.88 0.01 4.49
CA LEU A 280 28.54 0.50 4.80
C LEU A 280 28.60 1.61 5.85
N LEU A 281 29.35 1.42 6.92
CA LEU A 281 29.56 2.43 7.96
C LEU A 281 30.11 3.73 7.38
N SER A 282 31.11 3.65 6.49
CA SER A 282 31.70 4.83 5.84
C SER A 282 30.69 5.60 4.98
N GLU A 283 29.84 4.89 4.23
CA GLU A 283 28.81 5.53 3.41
C GLU A 283 27.72 6.17 4.27
N LEU A 284 27.23 5.46 5.30
CA LEU A 284 26.22 5.99 6.22
C LEU A 284 26.74 7.19 7.03
N ALA A 285 28.01 7.18 7.42
CA ALA A 285 28.67 8.32 8.06
C ALA A 285 28.72 9.55 7.13
N ALA A 286 29.04 9.34 5.84
CA ALA A 286 29.01 10.42 4.86
C ALA A 286 27.60 10.97 4.69
N ILE A 287 26.58 10.10 4.61
CA ILE A 287 25.16 10.51 4.51
C ILE A 287 24.72 11.33 5.73
N ALA A 288 25.05 10.88 6.95
CA ALA A 288 24.61 11.52 8.18
C ALA A 288 25.36 12.83 8.49
N GLY A 289 26.64 12.92 8.10
CA GLY A 289 27.50 14.06 8.40
C GLY A 289 27.62 15.07 7.25
N ASN A 290 28.26 14.67 6.16
CA ASN A 290 28.47 15.53 4.99
C ASN A 290 28.02 14.81 3.71
N ILE A 291 26.72 14.95 3.43
CA ILE A 291 26.04 14.22 2.36
C ILE A 291 26.67 14.47 1.00
N GLU A 292 27.31 15.61 0.76
CA GLU A 292 27.96 15.92 -0.52
C GLU A 292 29.10 14.96 -0.87
N THR A 293 29.72 14.36 0.16
CA THR A 293 30.79 13.37 0.02
C THR A 293 30.28 11.93 -0.14
N SER A 294 28.98 11.70 0.06
CA SER A 294 28.37 10.37 -0.06
C SER A 294 28.29 9.91 -1.51
N ARG A 295 28.27 8.58 -1.72
CA ARG A 295 27.98 8.00 -3.03
C ARG A 295 26.53 8.27 -3.45
N LEU A 296 25.63 8.47 -2.49
CA LEU A 296 24.24 8.89 -2.72
C LEU A 296 24.17 10.23 -3.47
N HIS A 297 24.81 11.28 -2.93
CA HIS A 297 24.84 12.59 -3.58
C HIS A 297 25.48 12.52 -4.96
N ALA A 298 26.63 11.83 -5.08
CA ALA A 298 27.30 11.63 -6.36
C ALA A 298 26.40 10.91 -7.40
N SER A 299 25.59 9.94 -6.96
CA SER A 299 24.65 9.23 -7.83
C SER A 299 23.53 10.15 -8.32
N LEU A 300 22.91 10.95 -7.45
CA LEU A 300 21.83 11.85 -7.86
C LEU A 300 22.33 12.99 -8.77
N ARG A 301 23.51 13.55 -8.48
CA ARG A 301 24.15 14.55 -9.34
C ARG A 301 24.45 14.01 -10.74
N ARG A 302 24.87 12.74 -10.82
CA ARG A 302 25.08 12.08 -12.11
C ARG A 302 23.79 11.97 -12.90
N VAL A 303 22.70 11.49 -12.30
CA VAL A 303 21.40 11.36 -12.97
C VAL A 303 20.90 12.72 -13.46
N GLN A 304 21.00 13.76 -12.64
CA GLN A 304 20.62 15.14 -13.01
C GLN A 304 21.42 15.65 -14.23
N ALA A 305 22.70 15.31 -14.34
CA ALA A 305 23.53 15.74 -15.47
C ALA A 305 23.14 15.07 -16.80
N TYR A 306 22.43 13.93 -16.77
CA TYR A 306 21.99 13.19 -17.96
C TYR A 306 20.51 13.35 -18.28
N SER A 307 19.72 14.01 -17.41
CA SER A 307 18.31 14.28 -17.70
C SER A 307 18.15 15.61 -18.44
N ASP A 308 17.51 15.57 -19.60
CA ASP A 308 17.16 16.77 -20.39
C ASP A 308 16.23 17.73 -19.61
N GLN A 309 15.58 17.22 -18.57
CA GLN A 309 14.87 18.01 -17.57
C GLN A 309 15.82 18.26 -16.39
N SER A 310 16.21 19.52 -16.20
CA SER A 310 16.98 19.99 -15.04
C SER A 310 16.12 20.02 -13.77
N ASP A 311 15.45 18.91 -13.47
CA ASP A 311 14.45 18.88 -12.41
C ASP A 311 15.15 18.79 -11.05
N GLU A 312 15.41 19.95 -10.45
CA GLU A 312 16.02 20.11 -9.12
C GLU A 312 15.24 19.35 -8.03
N THR A 313 13.96 19.02 -8.29
CA THR A 313 13.10 18.23 -7.40
C THR A 313 13.75 16.91 -6.99
N MET A 314 14.49 16.23 -7.87
CA MET A 314 15.18 14.98 -7.51
C MET A 314 16.28 15.19 -6.46
N LEU A 315 16.97 16.34 -6.48
CA LEU A 315 17.99 16.67 -5.48
C LEU A 315 17.39 17.13 -4.16
N ASN A 316 16.17 17.67 -4.16
CA ASN A 316 15.47 18.04 -2.92
C ASN A 316 15.30 16.84 -1.98
N ALA A 317 15.29 15.61 -2.49
CA ALA A 317 15.28 14.40 -1.66
C ALA A 317 16.44 14.31 -0.66
N LEU A 318 17.57 14.97 -0.92
CA LEU A 318 18.72 15.01 -0.01
C LEU A 318 18.55 15.97 1.17
N ARG A 319 17.51 16.83 1.15
CA ARG A 319 17.17 17.73 2.26
C ARG A 319 16.39 17.03 3.36
N VAL A 320 15.81 15.88 3.06
CA VAL A 320 14.97 15.14 4.00
C VAL A 320 15.82 14.63 5.17
N PRO A 321 15.38 14.75 6.43
CA PRO A 321 16.13 14.24 7.56
C PRO A 321 16.17 12.71 7.60
N CYS A 322 17.06 12.18 8.44
CA CYS A 322 17.15 10.78 8.82
C CYS A 322 17.45 9.82 7.64
N ILE A 323 18.25 10.25 6.64
CA ILE A 323 18.52 9.43 5.45
C ILE A 323 19.32 8.16 5.79
N ALA A 324 20.29 8.26 6.72
CA ALA A 324 21.07 7.10 7.15
C ALA A 324 20.17 6.08 7.89
N GLU A 325 19.27 6.56 8.75
CA GLU A 325 18.28 5.77 9.47
C GLU A 325 17.33 5.05 8.50
N LYS A 326 16.86 5.75 7.47
CA LYS A 326 16.02 5.17 6.40
C LYS A 326 16.74 4.06 5.66
N ALA A 327 18.01 4.27 5.31
CA ALA A 327 18.86 3.26 4.69
C ALA A 327 19.02 2.01 5.58
N ILE A 328 19.23 2.19 6.89
CA ILE A 328 19.27 1.09 7.86
C ILE A 328 17.94 0.34 7.92
N CYS A 329 16.81 1.06 7.98
CA CYS A 329 15.48 0.45 7.99
C CYS A 329 15.25 -0.40 6.74
N PHE A 330 15.62 0.11 5.56
CA PHE A 330 15.53 -0.63 4.30
C PHE A 330 16.39 -1.90 4.31
N LEU A 331 17.67 -1.78 4.69
CA LEU A 331 18.60 -2.91 4.70
C LEU A 331 18.20 -3.99 5.72
N TYR A 332 17.68 -3.59 6.88
CA TYR A 332 17.26 -4.51 7.93
C TYR A 332 15.85 -5.07 7.68
N ALA A 333 14.82 -4.22 7.62
CA ALA A 333 13.43 -4.66 7.57
C ALA A 333 13.05 -5.28 6.22
N GLU A 334 13.47 -4.66 5.11
CA GLU A 334 13.01 -5.06 3.79
C GLU A 334 13.96 -6.04 3.10
N GLN A 335 15.28 -5.79 3.18
CA GLN A 335 16.26 -6.63 2.49
C GLN A 335 16.81 -7.78 3.34
N ASN A 336 16.60 -7.75 4.66
CA ASN A 336 17.12 -8.76 5.59
C ASN A 336 18.66 -8.94 5.48
N LEU A 337 19.40 -7.85 5.27
CA LEU A 337 20.85 -7.86 5.04
C LEU A 337 21.69 -7.52 6.28
N LEU A 338 21.06 -6.98 7.32
CA LEU A 338 21.72 -6.64 8.58
C LEU A 338 21.21 -7.50 9.73
N SER A 339 22.09 -7.86 10.66
CA SER A 339 21.69 -8.44 11.94
C SER A 339 21.22 -7.35 12.92
N ALA A 340 20.50 -7.75 13.98
CA ALA A 340 20.08 -6.83 15.03
C ALA A 340 21.27 -6.11 15.68
N ASP A 341 22.37 -6.82 15.90
CA ASP A 341 23.58 -6.27 16.53
C ASP A 341 24.29 -5.27 15.61
N GLN A 342 24.32 -5.54 14.30
CA GLN A 342 24.86 -4.59 13.32
C GLN A 342 24.02 -3.30 13.26
N VAL A 343 22.69 -3.40 13.33
CA VAL A 343 21.83 -2.22 13.38
C VAL A 343 22.10 -1.40 14.64
N ARG A 344 22.17 -2.04 15.82
CA ARG A 344 22.51 -1.34 17.08
C ARG A 344 23.88 -0.68 17.01
N GLN A 345 24.88 -1.40 16.52
CA GLN A 345 26.23 -0.87 16.35
C GLN A 345 26.24 0.35 15.42
N LEU A 346 25.61 0.27 14.23
CA LEU A 346 25.54 1.40 13.30
C LEU A 346 24.84 2.61 13.92
N CYS A 347 23.72 2.41 14.63
CA CYS A 347 23.01 3.51 15.29
C CYS A 347 23.86 4.14 16.40
N GLN A 348 24.62 3.33 17.14
CA GLN A 348 25.51 3.80 18.20
C GLN A 348 26.72 4.56 17.64
N ASP A 349 27.45 3.93 16.71
CA ASP A 349 28.71 4.46 16.16
C ASP A 349 28.49 5.78 15.40
N LEU A 350 27.32 5.94 14.77
CA LEU A 350 26.97 7.13 13.98
C LEU A 350 26.08 8.13 14.74
N GLY A 351 25.65 7.81 15.97
CA GLY A 351 24.78 8.69 16.76
C GLY A 351 23.41 8.97 16.11
N LEU A 352 22.81 7.94 15.49
CA LEU A 352 21.56 8.07 14.74
C LEU A 352 20.33 8.14 15.65
N ASP A 353 19.23 8.65 15.11
CA ASP A 353 17.94 8.75 15.81
C ASP A 353 17.30 7.37 16.03
N ARG A 354 17.55 6.80 17.22
CA ARG A 354 17.07 5.46 17.61
C ARG A 354 15.56 5.39 17.70
N ASP A 355 14.90 6.46 18.16
CA ASP A 355 13.44 6.50 18.27
C ASP A 355 12.80 6.46 16.89
N TYR A 356 13.37 7.22 15.93
CA TYR A 356 12.96 7.17 14.54
C TYR A 356 13.13 5.76 13.96
N VAL A 357 14.31 5.14 14.11
CA VAL A 357 14.56 3.79 13.59
C VAL A 357 13.61 2.78 14.23
N SER A 358 13.49 2.74 15.56
CA SER A 358 12.60 1.80 16.26
C SER A 358 11.14 1.96 15.82
N ARG A 359 10.64 3.19 15.64
CA ARG A 359 9.30 3.45 15.12
C ARG A 359 9.11 2.90 13.70
N ARG A 360 10.04 3.20 12.79
CA ARG A 360 9.95 2.75 11.39
C ARG A 360 10.10 1.24 11.24
N LEU A 361 10.91 0.61 12.08
CA LEU A 361 11.02 -0.84 12.13
C LEU A 361 9.73 -1.50 12.64
N ALA A 362 9.06 -0.89 13.63
CA ALA A 362 7.75 -1.34 14.08
C ALA A 362 6.67 -1.20 13.00
N ASP A 363 6.62 -0.07 12.28
CA ASP A 363 5.72 0.16 11.14
C ASP A 363 5.88 -0.96 10.07
N ASN A 364 7.12 -1.43 9.87
CA ASN A 364 7.47 -2.49 8.91
C ASN A 364 7.45 -3.90 9.52
N ARG A 365 6.74 -4.09 10.65
CA ARG A 365 6.53 -5.40 11.33
C ARG A 365 7.81 -6.13 11.74
N ARG A 366 8.90 -5.40 11.91
CA ARG A 366 10.19 -5.96 12.34
C ARG A 366 10.76 -5.13 13.49
N PRO A 367 10.03 -5.02 14.62
CA PRO A 367 10.44 -4.15 15.73
C PRO A 367 11.80 -4.55 16.28
N LEU A 368 12.59 -3.55 16.65
CA LEU A 368 13.90 -3.74 17.26
C LEU A 368 14.11 -2.68 18.35
N GLU A 369 14.46 -3.15 19.55
CA GLU A 369 14.86 -2.29 20.65
C GLU A 369 16.32 -1.87 20.47
N LEU A 370 16.54 -0.55 20.42
CA LEU A 370 17.84 0.07 20.12
C LEU A 370 18.55 0.68 21.34
N GLY A 371 17.89 0.68 22.51
CA GLY A 371 18.46 1.07 23.80
C GLY A 371 18.64 2.57 23.98
#